data_AF-K8ED04-F1
#
_entry.id   AF-K8ED04-F1
#
_cell.length_a   1.000
_cell.length_b   1.000
_cell.length_c   1.000
_cell.angle_alpha   90.00
_cell.angle_beta   90.00
_cell.angle_gamma   90.00
#
_symmetry.space_group_name_H-M   'P 1'
#
loop_
_entity.id
_entity.type
_entity.pdbx_description
1 polymer ?
#
loop_
_entity_poly.entity_id
_entity_poly.type
_entity_poly.pdbx_seq_one_letter_code
_entity_poly.pdbx_strand_id
1 'polypeptide(L)' 'MQRVEELSNGRVRIAAGTMYGATENLLKQKLIHEVPSPNEDKRRRVYLLTDAGKEVLKLEVERLKQLLLIADELL' A
#
# COMPACT_ATOMS: atom_id res chain seq x y z
N MET A 1 7.19 -8.48 0.68
CA MET A 1 7.34 -8.45 -0.78
C MET A 1 6.69 -9.68 -1.42
N GLN A 2 7.00 -10.89 -0.95
CA GLN A 2 6.37 -12.15 -1.39
C GLN A 2 4.84 -12.09 -1.51
N ARG A 3 4.15 -11.50 -0.52
CA ARG A 3 2.69 -11.36 -0.57
C ARG A 3 2.15 -10.57 -1.77
N VAL A 4 2.87 -9.54 -2.24
CA VAL A 4 2.45 -8.76 -3.43
C VAL A 4 2.65 -9.58 -4.70
N GLU A 5 3.74 -10.34 -4.76
CA GLU A 5 3.98 -11.26 -5.87
C GLU A 5 2.88 -12.33 -5.95
N GLU A 6 2.52 -12.94 -4.81
CA GLU A 6 1.40 -13.88 -4.72
C GLU A 6 0.08 -13.27 -5.20
N LEU A 7 -0.33 -12.12 -4.65
CA LEU A 7 -1.61 -11.47 -4.97
C LEU A 7 -1.69 -11.02 -6.43
N SER A 8 -0.55 -10.74 -7.06
CA SER A 8 -0.48 -10.31 -8.45
C SER A 8 -0.31 -11.45 -9.45
N ASN A 9 -0.30 -12.71 -8.99
CA ASN A 9 0.03 -13.89 -9.79
C ASN A 9 1.40 -13.75 -10.47
N GLY A 10 2.41 -13.29 -9.73
CA GLY A 10 3.78 -13.11 -10.22
C GLY A 10 4.00 -11.87 -11.11
N ARG A 11 2.94 -11.14 -11.47
CA ARG A 11 3.04 -9.97 -12.38
C ARG A 11 3.76 -8.78 -11.75
N VAL A 12 3.72 -8.65 -10.42
CA VAL A 12 4.35 -7.55 -9.70
C VAL A 12 5.37 -8.07 -8.70
N ARG A 13 6.63 -7.70 -8.91
CA ARG A 13 7.74 -7.94 -7.97
C ARG A 13 8.25 -6.61 -7.46
N ILE A 14 8.16 -6.40 -6.14
CA ILE A 14 8.65 -5.18 -5.49
C ILE A 14 10.02 -5.47 -4.88
N ALA A 15 11.04 -4.72 -5.32
CA ALA A 15 12.36 -4.74 -4.71
C ALA A 15 12.36 -4.01 -3.36
N ALA A 16 13.34 -4.33 -2.49
CA ALA A 16 13.42 -3.74 -1.16
C ALA A 16 13.47 -2.21 -1.19
N GLY A 17 14.29 -1.63 -2.09
CA GLY A 17 14.41 -0.18 -2.23
C GLY A 17 13.09 0.51 -2.60
N THR A 18 12.31 -0.08 -3.52
CA THR A 18 10.99 0.44 -3.90
C THR A 18 10.01 0.42 -2.73
N MET A 19 10.02 -0.65 -1.93
CA MET A 19 9.14 -0.77 -0.77
C MET A 19 9.47 0.28 0.30
N TYR A 20 10.75 0.47 0.62
CA TYR A 20 11.18 1.46 1.59
C TYR A 20 10.90 2.89 1.10
N GLY A 21 11.16 3.19 -0.18
CA GLY A 21 10.82 4.50 -0.76
C GLY A 21 9.33 4.80 -0.74
N ALA A 22 8.49 3.81 -1.07
CA ALA A 22 7.04 3.96 -0.97
C ALA A 22 6.58 4.22 0.47
N THR A 23 7.12 3.49 1.43
CA THR A 23 6.80 3.66 2.86
C THR A 23 7.24 5.03 3.37
N GLU A 24 8.44 5.49 3.00
CA GLU A 24 8.95 6.82 3.35
C GLU A 24 8.05 7.93 2.79
N ASN A 25 7.58 7.79 1.54
CA ASN A 25 6.66 8.75 0.94
C ASN A 25 5.31 8.78 1.66
N LEU A 26 4.75 7.63 2.03
CA LEU A 26 3.49 7.56 2.78
C LEU A 26 3.62 8.19 4.17
N LEU A 27 4.77 8.04 4.84
CA LEU A 27 5.09 8.70 6.10
C LEU A 27 5.18 10.23 5.92
N LYS A 28 5.92 10.70 4.90
CA LYS A 28 6.05 12.14 4.59
C LYS A 28 4.69 12.80 4.30
N GLN A 29 3.80 12.06 3.63
CA GLN A 29 2.43 12.50 3.35
C GLN A 29 1.47 12.34 4.54
N LYS A 30 1.93 11.80 5.67
CA LYS A 30 1.12 11.55 6.89
C LYS A 30 -0.09 10.62 6.65
N LEU A 31 0.00 9.76 5.64
CA LEU A 31 -1.04 8.76 5.35
C LEU A 31 -0.88 7.50 6.19
N ILE A 32 0.34 7.23 6.66
CA ILE A 32 0.62 6.20 7.65
C ILE A 32 1.42 6.77 8.83
N HIS A 33 1.39 6.07 9.96
CA HIS A 33 2.26 6.32 11.10
C HIS A 33 2.87 5.00 11.58
N GLU A 34 4.05 5.08 12.20
CA GLU A 34 4.72 3.92 12.78
C GLU A 34 4.14 3.60 14.16
N VAL A 35 4.00 2.31 14.45
CA VAL A 35 3.53 1.79 15.74
C VAL A 35 4.52 0.76 16.29
N PRO A 36 4.56 0.54 17.61
CA PRO A 36 5.40 -0.48 18.21
C PRO A 36 5.15 -1.86 17.61
N SER A 37 6.22 -2.63 17.43
CA SER A 37 6.14 -4.03 17.01
C SER A 37 5.41 -4.85 18.09
N PRO A 38 4.38 -5.65 17.75
CA PRO A 38 3.61 -6.43 18.72
C PRO A 38 4.43 -7.43 19.55
N ASN A 39 5.60 -7.86 19.05
CA ASN A 39 6.41 -8.92 19.65
C ASN A 39 7.76 -8.40 20.20
N GLU A 40 7.86 -7.10 20.49
CA GLU A 40 9.10 -6.42 20.96
C GLU A 40 10.32 -6.53 20.04
N ASP A 41 10.17 -7.10 18.83
CA ASP A 41 11.23 -7.09 17.82
C ASP A 41 11.43 -5.67 17.30
N LYS A 42 12.39 -4.97 17.91
CA LYS A 42 12.77 -3.59 17.59
C LYS A 42 13.30 -3.43 16.16
N ARG A 43 13.66 -4.51 15.47
CA ARG A 43 14.12 -4.44 14.08
C ARG A 43 12.96 -4.40 13.09
N ARG A 44 11.75 -4.79 13.52
CA ARG A 44 10.57 -4.79 12.67
C ARG A 44 9.77 -3.51 12.87
N ARG A 45 9.76 -2.66 11.84
CA ARG A 45 8.90 -1.48 11.78
C ARG A 45 7.49 -1.90 11.36
N VAL A 46 6.47 -1.42 12.07
CA VAL A 46 5.07 -1.69 11.80
C VAL A 46 4.36 -0.36 11.59
N TYR A 47 3.43 -0.30 10.64
CA TYR A 47 2.73 0.93 10.29
C TYR A 47 1.22 0.71 10.25
N LEU A 48 0.48 1.74 10.60
CA LEU A 48 -0.98 1.80 10.44
C LEU A 48 -1.38 3.02 9.62
N LEU A 49 -2.51 2.92 8.93
CA LEU A 49 -3.13 4.06 8.25
C LEU A 49 -3.58 5.09 9.28
N THR A 50 -3.35 6.36 8.97
CA THR A 50 -4.06 7.47 9.62
C THR A 50 -5.49 7.55 9.08
N ASP A 51 -6.35 8.35 9.70
CA ASP A 51 -7.70 8.56 9.16
C ASP A 51 -7.68 9.22 7.78
N ALA A 52 -6.76 10.17 7.56
CA ALA A 52 -6.49 10.71 6.22
C ALA A 52 -6.02 9.62 5.25
N GLY A 53 -5.14 8.71 5.68
CA GLY A 53 -4.70 7.56 4.88
C GLY A 53 -5.84 6.61 4.49
N LYS A 54 -6.79 6.36 5.39
CA LYS A 54 -7.98 5.55 5.10
C LYS A 54 -8.87 6.21 4.05
N GLU A 55 -9.11 7.51 4.16
CA GLU A 55 -9.91 8.24 3.17
C GLU A 55 -9.24 8.26 1.79
N VAL A 56 -7.92 8.50 1.72
CA VAL A 56 -7.17 8.44 0.45
C VAL A 56 -7.22 7.04 -0.15
N LEU A 57 -7.04 5.99 0.65
CA LEU A 57 -7.14 4.61 0.17
C LEU A 57 -8.54 4.29 -0.36
N LYS A 58 -9.59 4.76 0.32
CA LYS A 58 -10.98 4.59 -0.14
C LYS A 58 -11.19 5.26 -1.49
N LEU A 59 -10.74 6.51 -1.67
CA LEU A 59 -10.84 7.22 -2.95
C LEU A 59 -10.07 6.50 -4.06
N GLU A 60 -8.88 5.97 -3.77
CA GLU A 60 -8.09 5.24 -4.76
C GLU A 60 -8.75 3.93 -5.18
N VAL A 61 -9.36 3.20 -4.24
CA VAL A 61 -10.13 2.00 -4.55
C VAL A 61 -11.30 2.33 -5.48
N GLU A 62 -12.04 3.41 -5.20
CA GLU A 62 -13.13 3.84 -6.08
C GLU A 62 -12.61 4.25 -7.47
N ARG A 63 -11.48 4.97 -7.54
CA ARG A 63 -10.84 5.33 -8.81
C ARG A 63 -10.47 4.09 -9.63
N LEU A 64 -9.87 3.08 -9.01
CA LEU A 64 -9.48 1.83 -9.69
C LEU A 64 -10.69 1.04 -10.18
N LYS A 65 -11.78 0.98 -9.42
CA LYS A 65 -13.04 0.35 -9.87
C LYS A 65 -13.62 1.07 -11.08
N GLN A 66 -13.64 2.40 -11.07
CA GLN A 66 -14.11 3.18 -12.22
C GLN A 66 -13.28 2.93 -13.48
N LEU A 67 -11.95 2.80 -13.34
CA LEU A 67 -11.09 2.42 -14.48
C LEU A 67 -11.41 1.05 -15.05
N LEU A 68 -11.77 0.08 -14.21
CA LEU A 68 -12.18 -1.24 -14.69
C LEU A 68 -13.51 -1.19 -15.44
N LEU A 69 -14.51 -0.46 -14.91
CA LEU A 69 -15.79 -0.27 -15.61
C LEU A 69 -15.59 0.32 -17.00
N ILE A 70 -14.79 1.40 -17.10
CA ILE A 70 -14.49 2.03 -18.39
C ILE A 70 -13.75 1.06 -19.33
N ALA A 71 -12.80 0.28 -18.82
CA ALA A 71 -12.05 -0.68 -19.64
C ALA A 71 -12.95 -1.78 -20.19
N ASP A 72 -13.89 -2.28 -19.39
CA ASP A 72 -14.85 -3.31 -19.79
C ASP A 72 -15.88 -2.79 -20.81
N GLU A 73 -16.28 -1.51 -20.73
CA GLU A 73 -17.17 -0.89 -21.73
C GLU A 73 -16.53 -0.70 -23.11
N LEU A 74 -15.20 -0.61 -23.16
CA LEU A 74 -14.43 -0.36 -24.39
C LEU A 74 -13.99 -1.64 -25.12
N LEU A 75 -14.20 -2.82 -24.52
CA LEU A 75 -13.90 -4.14 -25.09
C LEU A 75 -15.17 -4.83 -25.57
#